data_AF-A0A7Y7H775-F1
#
_entry.id   AF-A0A7Y7H775-F1
#
_cell.length_a   1.000
_cell.length_b   1.000
_cell.length_c   1.000
_cell.angle_alpha   90.00
_cell.angle_beta   90.00
_cell.angle_gamma   90.00
#
_symmetry.space_group_name_H-M   'P 1'
#
loop_
_entity.id
_entity.type
_entity.pdbx_description
1 polymer ?
#
loop_
_entity_poly.entity_id
_entity_poly.type
_entity_poly.pdbx_seq_one_letter_code
_entity_poly.pdbx_strand_id
1 'polypeptide(L)'
;MKSVSLLVLLLTILCGTVSGQHATVESEQWITEDLGYLYFNSGKVYFNLDGYKKHENKYKIEHDTLKIIDTYTTSADNFKQQHIDVSKFIINYFDGKKLTIKAVNDNAIKLAGRPPLQFKNYKASFDNGIKFSKLRFLSSTCYGNCPQLLINIWADGTYRLKGGEFADPYKGDYAGKLTNQQLDSLNYWLKRSELKKMYDWKQGSQVTDAPNYYLDIDFENNKDKLTLTTNDPPFSLSGLVTFLVESFKKVTLTKIKEGEKPAN
;
A
#
# COMPACT_ATOMS: atom_id res chain seq x y z
N MET A 1 12.64 -59.88 32.96
CA MET A 1 12.21 -59.81 31.56
C MET A 1 12.20 -58.36 31.13
N LYS A 2 12.90 -58.06 30.03
CA LYS A 2 13.29 -56.72 29.60
C LYS A 2 12.19 -56.06 28.75
N SER A 3 11.86 -54.83 29.13
CA SER A 3 11.77 -53.65 28.26
C SER A 3 11.06 -53.80 26.90
N VAL A 4 9.76 -53.54 26.85
CA VAL A 4 9.09 -52.96 25.66
C VAL A 4 7.87 -52.15 26.15
N SER A 5 8.01 -50.84 26.34
CA SER A 5 6.91 -49.86 26.25
C SER A 5 7.42 -48.47 26.63
N LEU A 6 8.32 -47.92 25.81
CA LEU A 6 8.65 -46.49 25.89
C LEU A 6 9.20 -46.00 24.55
N LEU A 7 8.47 -46.25 23.45
CA LEU A 7 8.89 -45.75 22.13
C LEU A 7 7.71 -45.49 21.18
N VAL A 8 6.61 -44.90 21.68
CA VAL A 8 5.51 -44.45 20.80
C VAL A 8 5.08 -43.00 21.05
N LEU A 9 5.61 -42.32 22.08
CA LEU A 9 5.19 -40.95 22.42
C LEU A 9 6.19 -39.85 22.02
N LEU A 10 6.98 -40.06 20.96
CA LEU A 10 8.02 -39.10 20.53
C LEU A 10 8.06 -38.86 19.02
N LEU A 11 7.02 -39.27 18.27
CA LEU A 11 6.94 -39.06 16.81
C LEU A 11 5.83 -38.09 16.35
N THR A 12 5.04 -37.49 17.25
CA THR A 12 3.97 -36.57 16.85
C THR A 12 4.38 -35.09 16.83
N ILE A 13 5.63 -34.73 17.16
CA ILE A 13 6.06 -33.32 17.25
C ILE A 13 6.72 -32.82 15.95
N LEU A 14 7.05 -33.69 14.99
CA LEU A 14 7.85 -33.30 13.81
C LEU A 14 7.06 -32.93 12.54
N CYS A 15 5.74 -33.08 12.51
CA CYS A 15 4.92 -32.73 11.34
C CYS A 15 4.15 -31.40 11.45
N GLY A 16 4.22 -30.69 12.58
CA GLY A 16 3.44 -29.47 12.80
C GLY A 16 4.05 -28.17 12.25
N THR A 17 5.30 -28.17 11.81
CA THR A 17 6.03 -26.92 11.48
C THR A 17 5.86 -26.46 10.04
N VAL A 18 5.59 -27.38 9.10
CA VAL A 18 5.52 -27.03 7.67
C VAL A 18 4.22 -26.30 7.34
N SER A 19 3.07 -26.73 7.87
CA SER A 19 1.78 -26.05 7.65
C SER A 19 1.68 -24.67 8.32
N GLY A 20 2.47 -24.43 9.38
CA GLY A 20 2.52 -23.13 10.07
C GLY A 20 3.30 -22.04 9.31
N GLN A 21 4.34 -22.41 8.55
CA GLN A 21 5.07 -21.46 7.71
C GLN A 21 4.23 -20.95 6.52
N HIS A 22 3.42 -21.83 5.91
CA HIS A 22 2.56 -21.48 4.77
C HIS A 22 1.48 -20.43 5.12
N ALA A 23 0.76 -20.65 6.22
CA ALA A 23 -0.36 -19.77 6.62
C ALA A 23 0.06 -18.33 6.94
N THR A 24 1.37 -18.09 7.16
CA THR A 24 1.86 -16.80 7.66
C THR A 24 2.46 -15.90 6.57
N VAL A 25 2.90 -16.44 5.42
CA VAL A 25 3.34 -15.60 4.29
C VAL A 25 2.12 -14.96 3.60
N GLU A 26 1.04 -15.74 3.45
CA GLU A 26 -0.21 -15.32 2.81
C GLU A 26 -1.03 -14.34 3.66
N SER A 27 -0.90 -14.37 5.00
CA SER A 27 -1.68 -13.52 5.91
C SER A 27 -1.12 -12.09 6.08
N GLU A 28 0.00 -11.80 5.43
CA GLU A 28 0.76 -10.57 5.64
C GLU A 28 0.90 -9.76 4.36
N GLN A 29 1.18 -8.48 4.54
CA GLN A 29 1.49 -7.55 3.46
C GLN A 29 2.97 -7.24 3.55
N TRP A 30 3.67 -7.37 2.43
CA TRP A 30 5.12 -7.26 2.34
C TRP A 30 5.49 -6.05 1.52
N ILE A 31 6.50 -5.30 1.96
CA ILE A 31 7.03 -4.16 1.20
C ILE A 31 8.57 -4.20 1.13
N THR A 32 9.12 -3.76 0.00
CA THR A 32 10.57 -3.67 -0.23
C THR A 32 11.12 -2.32 0.23
N GLU A 33 12.44 -2.15 0.10
CA GLU A 33 13.07 -0.85 0.33
C GLU A 33 12.54 0.21 -0.64
N ASP A 34 12.41 -0.14 -1.92
CA ASP A 34 11.98 0.75 -3.02
C ASP A 34 10.46 0.88 -3.16
N LEU A 35 9.71 0.65 -2.08
CA LEU A 35 8.23 0.76 -2.05
C LEU A 35 7.50 -0.24 -2.96
N GLY A 36 8.20 -1.26 -3.42
CA GLY A 36 7.59 -2.46 -3.99
C GLY A 36 6.76 -3.20 -2.95
N TYR A 37 5.77 -3.97 -3.36
CA TYR A 37 4.91 -4.75 -2.48
C TYR A 37 4.64 -6.15 -2.99
N LEU A 38 4.21 -7.00 -2.07
CA LEU A 38 3.72 -8.36 -2.31
C LEU A 38 2.66 -8.68 -1.25
N TYR A 39 1.45 -9.04 -1.65
CA TYR A 39 0.44 -9.54 -0.72
C TYR A 39 -0.51 -10.51 -1.43
N PHE A 40 -1.23 -11.29 -0.62
CA PHE A 40 -2.10 -12.36 -1.09
C PHE A 40 -3.52 -12.08 -0.65
N ASN A 41 -4.48 -12.22 -1.57
CA ASN A 41 -5.89 -12.08 -1.26
C ASN A 41 -6.74 -12.86 -2.26
N SER A 42 -7.76 -13.57 -1.77
CA SER A 42 -8.75 -14.26 -2.61
C SER A 42 -8.15 -15.15 -3.71
N GLY A 43 -7.10 -15.92 -3.38
CA GLY A 43 -6.43 -16.82 -4.33
C GLY A 43 -5.56 -16.13 -5.39
N LYS A 44 -5.30 -14.84 -5.23
CA LYS A 44 -4.42 -14.05 -6.08
C LYS A 44 -3.26 -13.45 -5.29
N VAL A 45 -2.17 -13.19 -6.00
CA VAL A 45 -1.02 -12.44 -5.53
C VAL A 45 -1.00 -11.09 -6.22
N TYR A 46 -0.82 -10.05 -5.42
CA TYR A 46 -0.72 -8.67 -5.85
C TYR A 46 0.68 -8.17 -5.57
N PHE A 47 1.35 -7.62 -6.57
CA PHE A 47 2.74 -7.21 -6.40
C PHE A 47 3.17 -6.10 -7.36
N ASN A 48 4.22 -5.38 -6.96
CA ASN A 48 5.10 -4.61 -7.85
C ASN A 48 6.55 -4.78 -7.36
N LEU A 49 7.31 -5.67 -8.00
CA LEU A 49 8.65 -5.99 -7.49
C LEU A 49 9.67 -4.87 -7.77
N ASP A 50 9.34 -3.97 -8.70
CA ASP A 50 10.16 -2.85 -9.16
C ASP A 50 9.65 -1.47 -8.70
N GLY A 51 8.56 -1.42 -7.90
CA GLY A 51 7.96 -0.16 -7.46
C GLY A 51 7.05 0.53 -8.50
N TYR A 52 6.92 0.02 -9.72
CA TYR A 52 6.28 0.74 -10.82
C TYR A 52 5.05 0.04 -11.41
N LYS A 53 5.10 -1.27 -11.64
CA LYS A 53 4.01 -1.99 -12.31
C LYS A 53 3.21 -2.83 -11.33
N LYS A 54 1.90 -2.55 -11.26
CA LYS A 54 0.96 -3.35 -10.49
C LYS A 54 0.60 -4.62 -11.27
N HIS A 55 0.82 -5.76 -10.64
CA HIS A 55 0.47 -7.07 -11.16
C HIS A 55 -0.53 -7.76 -10.24
N GLU A 56 -1.44 -8.51 -10.86
CA GLU A 56 -2.42 -9.34 -10.18
C GLU A 56 -2.48 -10.69 -10.91
N ASN A 57 -2.04 -11.74 -10.23
CA ASN A 57 -1.90 -13.06 -10.83
C ASN A 57 -2.43 -14.14 -9.90
N LYS A 58 -2.75 -15.31 -10.47
CA LYS A 58 -2.97 -16.51 -9.65
C LYS A 58 -1.64 -16.93 -9.04
N TYR A 59 -1.70 -17.63 -7.91
CA TYR A 59 -0.49 -18.13 -7.28
C TYR A 59 -0.71 -19.49 -6.62
N LYS A 60 0.40 -20.12 -6.26
CA LYS A 60 0.44 -21.30 -5.40
C LYS A 60 1.74 -21.31 -4.63
N ILE A 61 1.69 -21.63 -3.34
CA ILE A 61 2.89 -21.90 -2.54
C ILE A 61 2.96 -23.40 -2.29
N GLU A 62 4.02 -24.05 -2.75
CA GLU A 62 4.29 -25.47 -2.53
C GLU A 62 5.64 -25.61 -1.82
N HIS A 63 5.62 -26.10 -0.57
CA HIS A 63 6.80 -26.11 0.30
C HIS A 63 7.47 -24.72 0.38
N ASP A 64 8.70 -24.60 -0.09
CA ASP A 64 9.48 -23.37 -0.10
C ASP A 64 9.32 -22.56 -1.40
N THR A 65 8.43 -22.96 -2.31
CA THR A 65 8.36 -22.36 -3.64
C THR A 65 7.04 -21.60 -3.86
N LEU A 66 7.14 -20.28 -4.04
CA LEU A 66 6.08 -19.44 -4.56
C LEU A 66 6.04 -19.53 -6.09
N LYS A 67 4.90 -19.94 -6.63
CA LYS A 67 4.61 -19.94 -8.06
C LYS A 67 3.61 -18.83 -8.37
N ILE A 68 3.99 -17.88 -9.21
CA ILE A 68 3.10 -16.86 -9.78
C ILE A 68 2.71 -17.33 -11.18
N ILE A 69 1.41 -17.43 -11.43
CA ILE A 69 0.83 -17.98 -12.65
C ILE A 69 0.19 -16.84 -13.42
N ASP A 70 0.79 -16.53 -14.56
CA ASP A 70 0.24 -15.60 -15.55
C ASP A 70 -0.49 -16.39 -16.64
N THR A 71 -1.65 -15.89 -17.03
CA THR A 71 -2.50 -16.55 -18.02
C THR A 71 -2.97 -15.49 -18.99
N TYR A 72 -2.51 -15.58 -20.23
CA TYR A 72 -2.68 -14.52 -21.22
C TYR A 72 -2.98 -15.07 -22.61
N THR A 73 -3.46 -14.19 -23.49
CA THR A 73 -3.71 -14.45 -24.91
C THR A 73 -2.96 -13.40 -25.71
N THR A 74 -2.48 -13.71 -26.91
CA THR A 74 -1.70 -12.74 -27.70
C THR A 74 -2.32 -12.46 -29.07
N SER A 75 -1.98 -11.33 -29.68
CA SER A 75 -2.38 -11.05 -31.06
C SER A 75 -1.68 -11.96 -32.07
N ALA A 76 -0.51 -12.54 -31.74
CA ALA A 76 0.22 -13.44 -32.62
C ALA A 76 -0.58 -14.70 -32.97
N ASP A 77 -1.45 -15.15 -32.06
CA ASP A 77 -2.37 -16.26 -32.25
C ASP A 77 -3.84 -15.82 -32.41
N ASN A 78 -4.07 -14.54 -32.74
CA ASN A 78 -5.40 -13.92 -32.85
C ASN A 78 -6.26 -14.11 -31.58
N PHE A 79 -5.63 -14.15 -30.41
CA PHE A 79 -6.25 -14.38 -29.11
C PHE A 79 -7.01 -15.71 -28.99
N LYS A 80 -6.70 -16.70 -29.84
CA LYS A 80 -7.42 -17.99 -29.88
C LYS A 80 -6.84 -19.02 -28.91
N GLN A 81 -5.60 -18.85 -28.47
CA GLN A 81 -4.91 -19.76 -27.57
C GLN A 81 -4.59 -19.06 -26.26
N GLN A 82 -4.78 -19.80 -25.18
CA GLN A 82 -4.40 -19.36 -23.85
C GLN A 82 -2.98 -19.86 -23.54
N HIS A 83 -2.10 -18.93 -23.23
CA HIS A 83 -0.74 -19.18 -22.80
C HIS A 83 -0.67 -19.12 -21.28
N ILE A 84 0.22 -19.94 -20.70
CA ILE A 84 0.43 -19.99 -19.25
C ILE A 84 1.92 -19.84 -18.98
N ASP A 85 2.28 -18.76 -18.30
CA ASP A 85 3.63 -18.54 -17.79
C ASP A 85 3.66 -18.76 -16.28
N VAL A 86 4.64 -19.53 -15.82
CA VAL A 86 4.85 -19.79 -14.39
C VAL A 86 6.19 -19.22 -13.95
N SER A 87 6.15 -18.19 -13.12
CA SER A 87 7.33 -17.62 -12.45
C SER A 87 7.52 -18.29 -11.10
N LYS A 88 8.70 -18.89 -10.87
CA LYS A 88 9.03 -19.63 -9.66
C LYS A 88 10.03 -18.88 -8.80
N PHE A 89 9.70 -18.75 -7.52
CA PHE A 89 10.54 -18.11 -6.51
C PHE A 89 10.73 -19.06 -5.32
N ILE A 90 11.97 -19.27 -4.88
CA ILE A 90 12.24 -19.95 -3.60
C ILE A 90 12.13 -18.92 -2.48
N ILE A 91 11.39 -19.25 -1.43
CA ILE A 91 11.30 -18.55 -0.16
C ILE A 91 12.51 -18.96 0.68
N ASN A 92 13.58 -18.19 0.58
CA ASN A 92 14.84 -18.48 1.27
C ASN A 92 14.76 -18.22 2.78
N TYR A 93 13.91 -17.28 3.20
CA TYR A 93 13.79 -16.88 4.61
C TYR A 93 12.43 -16.28 4.89
N PHE A 94 11.87 -16.63 6.04
CA PHE A 94 10.66 -16.01 6.59
C PHE A 94 10.59 -16.18 8.12
N ASP A 95 10.30 -15.09 8.84
CA ASP A 95 10.14 -15.08 10.31
C ASP A 95 8.94 -14.25 10.81
N GLY A 96 8.01 -13.90 9.91
CA GLY A 96 6.88 -13.01 10.20
C GLY A 96 7.21 -11.52 10.12
N LYS A 97 8.47 -11.11 10.24
CA LYS A 97 8.93 -9.71 10.12
C LYS A 97 9.64 -9.45 8.80
N LYS A 98 10.36 -10.43 8.29
CA LYS A 98 11.09 -10.38 7.03
C LYS A 98 10.70 -11.57 6.16
N LEU A 99 10.70 -11.33 4.86
CA LEU A 99 10.52 -12.34 3.82
C LEU A 99 11.62 -12.14 2.78
N THR A 100 12.27 -13.22 2.35
CA THR A 100 13.24 -13.18 1.25
C THR A 100 12.89 -14.23 0.23
N ILE A 101 12.71 -13.81 -1.03
CA ILE A 101 12.42 -14.70 -2.15
C ILE A 101 13.50 -14.56 -3.21
N LYS A 102 13.78 -15.64 -3.95
CA LYS A 102 14.78 -15.64 -5.03
C LYS A 102 14.19 -16.26 -6.29
N ALA A 103 14.31 -15.57 -7.41
CA ALA A 103 13.91 -16.10 -8.72
C ALA A 103 14.75 -17.33 -9.08
N VAL A 104 14.10 -18.41 -9.55
CA VAL A 104 14.78 -19.67 -9.90
C VAL A 104 14.52 -20.18 -11.32
N ASN A 105 13.66 -19.51 -12.08
CA ASN A 105 13.50 -19.78 -13.52
C ASN A 105 13.49 -18.48 -14.33
N ASP A 106 13.63 -18.61 -15.65
CA ASP A 106 13.75 -17.46 -16.55
C ASP A 106 12.57 -16.50 -16.47
N ASN A 107 11.34 -17.01 -16.31
CA ASN A 107 10.16 -16.17 -16.16
C ASN A 107 10.22 -15.33 -14.87
N ALA A 108 10.63 -15.92 -13.74
CA ALA A 108 10.84 -15.17 -12.50
C ALA A 108 11.99 -14.17 -12.61
N ILE A 109 13.08 -14.52 -13.29
CA ILE A 109 14.23 -13.62 -13.50
C ILE A 109 13.82 -12.42 -14.37
N LYS A 110 13.02 -12.63 -15.41
CA LYS A 110 12.46 -11.54 -16.23
C LYS A 110 11.56 -10.63 -15.41
N LEU A 111 10.80 -11.19 -14.47
CA LEU A 111 9.84 -10.45 -13.64
C LEU A 111 10.50 -9.64 -12.51
N ALA A 112 11.55 -10.17 -11.89
CA ALA A 112 12.06 -9.70 -10.60
C ALA A 112 13.58 -9.42 -10.58
N GLY A 113 14.30 -9.80 -11.64
CA GLY A 113 15.76 -9.84 -11.64
C GLY A 113 16.33 -11.10 -10.96
N ARG A 114 17.66 -11.17 -10.95
CA ARG A 114 18.43 -12.30 -10.38
C ARG A 114 18.69 -12.20 -8.86
N PRO A 115 18.95 -11.01 -8.29
CA PRO A 115 19.18 -10.89 -6.85
C PRO A 115 17.96 -11.33 -6.03
N PRO A 116 18.15 -11.90 -4.83
CA PRO A 116 17.04 -12.13 -3.91
C PRO A 116 16.34 -10.82 -3.57
N LEU A 117 15.00 -10.83 -3.59
CA LEU A 117 14.17 -9.73 -3.14
C LEU A 117 13.93 -9.85 -1.65
N GLN A 118 14.14 -8.75 -0.93
CA GLN A 118 13.95 -8.66 0.50
C GLN A 118 12.74 -7.78 0.81
N PHE A 119 11.88 -8.29 1.67
CA PHE A 119 10.69 -7.61 2.13
C PHE A 119 10.70 -7.50 3.65
N LYS A 120 10.09 -6.42 4.13
CA LYS A 120 9.64 -6.28 5.51
C LYS A 120 8.12 -6.38 5.59
N ASN A 121 7.62 -6.89 6.71
CA ASN A 121 6.20 -6.91 6.99
C ASN A 121 5.69 -5.45 7.14
N TYR A 122 4.71 -5.09 6.33
CA TYR A 122 4.08 -3.77 6.33
C TYR A 122 3.41 -3.42 7.66
N LYS A 123 2.91 -4.40 8.42
CA LYS A 123 2.38 -4.17 9.78
C LYS A 123 3.43 -3.56 10.71
N ALA A 124 4.71 -3.91 10.51
CA ALA A 124 5.84 -3.36 11.25
C ALA A 124 6.35 -2.02 10.69
N SER A 125 5.80 -1.55 9.55
CA SER A 125 6.11 -0.22 9.02
C SER A 125 5.35 0.85 9.78
N PHE A 126 6.01 1.42 10.78
CA PHE A 126 5.47 2.52 11.56
C PHE A 126 6.60 3.44 12.03
N ASP A 127 6.58 4.69 11.58
CA ASP A 127 7.55 5.71 11.99
C ASP A 127 6.91 6.62 13.05
N ASN A 128 7.14 6.29 14.32
CA ASN A 128 6.67 7.09 15.45
C ASN A 128 7.26 8.51 15.49
N GLY A 129 8.32 8.79 14.71
CA GLY A 129 8.94 10.11 14.59
C GLY A 129 8.26 11.03 13.58
N ILE A 130 7.17 10.59 12.92
CA ILE A 130 6.33 11.43 12.07
C ILE A 130 5.36 12.23 12.95
N LYS A 131 5.51 13.56 12.88
CA LYS A 131 4.61 14.57 13.45
C LYS A 131 4.48 15.70 12.46
N PHE A 132 3.26 15.97 11.99
CA PHE A 132 2.99 17.00 11.01
C PHE A 132 2.47 18.26 11.71
N SER A 133 2.86 19.44 11.23
CA SER A 133 2.27 20.72 11.64
C SER A 133 1.10 21.09 10.75
N LYS A 134 1.23 20.83 9.44
CA LYS A 134 0.21 21.08 8.42
C LYS A 134 0.29 20.06 7.29
N LEU A 135 -0.87 19.62 6.83
CA LEU A 135 -1.03 18.78 5.65
C LEU A 135 -1.95 19.50 4.67
N ARG A 136 -1.50 19.64 3.43
CA ARG A 136 -2.30 20.14 2.32
C ARG A 136 -2.44 19.03 1.28
N PHE A 137 -3.68 18.76 0.92
CA PHE A 137 -4.04 17.75 -0.08
C PHE A 137 -4.87 18.40 -1.18
N LEU A 138 -4.52 18.13 -2.44
CA LEU A 138 -5.30 18.50 -3.62
C LEU A 138 -5.64 17.24 -4.40
N SER A 139 -6.88 17.12 -4.86
CA SER A 139 -7.27 16.13 -5.88
C SER A 139 -7.86 16.84 -7.11
N SER A 140 -7.49 16.36 -8.30
CA SER A 140 -8.16 16.74 -9.55
C SER A 140 -9.40 15.90 -9.81
N THR A 141 -10.12 16.22 -10.88
CA THR A 141 -11.18 15.36 -11.44
C THR A 141 -10.60 14.22 -12.27
N CYS A 142 -11.47 13.30 -12.68
CA CYS A 142 -11.28 12.25 -13.67
C CYS A 142 -12.51 12.28 -14.63
N TYR A 143 -12.59 11.41 -15.63
CA TYR A 143 -13.77 11.27 -16.49
C TYR A 143 -15.01 10.79 -15.73
N GLY A 144 -14.80 10.15 -14.57
CA GLY A 144 -15.85 9.81 -13.60
C GLY A 144 -16.07 10.86 -12.50
N ASN A 145 -16.65 10.44 -11.38
CA ASN A 145 -17.06 11.32 -10.28
C ASN A 145 -15.95 11.56 -9.24
N CYS A 146 -14.69 11.73 -9.67
CA CYS A 146 -13.59 12.00 -8.75
C CYS A 146 -13.71 13.43 -8.18
N PRO A 147 -13.86 13.61 -6.87
CA PRO A 147 -14.08 14.92 -6.29
C PRO A 147 -12.83 15.79 -6.42
N GLN A 148 -13.03 17.03 -6.87
CA GLN A 148 -12.01 18.07 -6.81
C GLN A 148 -11.98 18.65 -5.41
N LEU A 149 -10.88 18.45 -4.69
CA LEU A 149 -10.75 18.83 -3.29
C LEU A 149 -9.47 19.62 -3.09
N LEU A 150 -9.53 20.69 -2.31
CA LEU A 150 -8.38 21.29 -1.64
C LEU A 150 -8.62 21.21 -0.14
N ILE A 151 -7.85 20.39 0.56
CA ILE A 151 -7.97 20.15 1.99
C ILE A 151 -6.71 20.66 2.68
N ASN A 152 -6.88 21.42 3.76
CA ASN A 152 -5.80 21.75 4.69
C ASN A 152 -6.16 21.22 6.08
N ILE A 153 -5.24 20.51 6.70
CA ILE A 153 -5.38 19.94 8.05
C ILE A 153 -4.19 20.40 8.88
N TRP A 154 -4.43 20.94 10.07
CA TRP A 154 -3.38 21.31 11.02
C TRP A 154 -3.24 20.23 12.11
N ALA A 155 -2.12 20.26 12.83
CA ALA A 155 -1.80 19.30 13.89
C ALA A 155 -2.90 19.15 14.96
N ASP A 156 -3.65 20.21 15.23
CA ASP A 156 -4.74 20.24 16.20
C ASP A 156 -6.08 19.70 15.66
N GLY A 157 -6.09 19.21 14.42
CA GLY A 157 -7.27 18.71 13.72
C GLY A 157 -8.10 19.79 13.05
N THR A 158 -7.73 21.08 13.10
CA THR A 158 -8.40 22.12 12.30
C THR A 158 -8.43 21.70 10.84
N TYR A 159 -9.59 21.81 10.22
CA TYR A 159 -9.84 21.28 8.89
C TYR A 159 -10.48 22.35 8.00
N ARG A 160 -9.88 22.62 6.84
CA ARG A 160 -10.42 23.53 5.83
C ARG A 160 -10.57 22.78 4.53
N LEU A 161 -11.73 22.92 3.90
CA LEU A 161 -12.04 22.36 2.60
C LEU A 161 -12.39 23.50 1.65
N LYS A 162 -11.86 23.43 0.43
CA LYS A 162 -12.45 24.07 -0.73
C LYS A 162 -12.86 22.97 -1.71
N GLY A 163 -14.15 22.71 -1.80
CA GLY A 163 -14.72 21.67 -2.66
C GLY A 163 -15.11 22.22 -4.02
N GLY A 164 -14.67 21.53 -5.08
CA GLY A 164 -14.98 21.85 -6.47
C GLY A 164 -15.93 20.84 -7.08
N GLU A 165 -15.68 20.42 -8.32
CA GLU A 165 -16.50 19.43 -9.03
C GLU A 165 -16.61 18.10 -8.24
N PHE A 166 -17.78 17.44 -8.32
CA PHE A 166 -18.13 16.20 -7.60
C PHE A 166 -17.92 16.17 -6.06
N ALA A 167 -17.65 17.31 -5.42
CA ALA A 167 -17.52 17.43 -3.96
C ALA A 167 -18.86 17.65 -3.21
N ASP A 168 -19.99 17.26 -3.79
CA ASP A 168 -21.31 17.49 -3.20
C ASP A 168 -21.48 16.81 -1.83
N PRO A 169 -22.19 17.44 -0.86
CA PRO A 169 -22.86 18.75 -0.94
C PRO A 169 -21.95 19.97 -0.71
N TYR A 170 -20.63 19.77 -0.58
CA TYR A 170 -19.69 20.76 -0.08
C TYR A 170 -18.99 21.56 -1.19
N LYS A 171 -19.75 22.35 -1.97
CA LYS A 171 -19.22 23.27 -3.00
C LYS A 171 -18.78 24.61 -2.41
N GLY A 172 -17.53 25.02 -2.66
CA GLY A 172 -16.93 26.25 -2.13
C GLY A 172 -16.14 26.01 -0.84
N ASP A 173 -16.00 27.07 -0.03
CA ASP A 173 -15.16 27.08 1.16
C ASP A 173 -15.91 26.64 2.45
N TYR A 174 -15.35 25.67 3.16
CA TYR A 174 -15.89 25.08 4.39
C TYR A 174 -14.82 24.96 5.46
N ALA A 175 -15.25 25.00 6.71
CA ALA A 175 -14.43 24.75 7.89
C ALA A 175 -15.03 23.64 8.73
N GLY A 176 -14.16 22.90 9.41
CA GLY A 176 -14.54 21.92 10.41
C GLY A 176 -13.36 21.59 11.30
N LYS A 177 -13.51 20.53 12.07
CA LYS A 177 -12.45 19.98 12.91
C LYS A 177 -12.54 18.47 12.90
N LEU A 178 -11.41 17.81 12.71
CA LEU A 178 -11.31 16.37 12.89
C LEU A 178 -11.62 16.04 14.35
N THR A 179 -12.43 15.01 14.57
CA THR A 179 -12.52 14.41 15.90
C THR A 179 -11.18 13.79 16.28
N ASN A 180 -10.95 13.54 17.58
CA ASN A 180 -9.72 12.87 18.03
C ASN A 180 -9.51 11.53 17.29
N GLN A 181 -10.57 10.74 17.12
CA GLN A 181 -10.49 9.47 16.38
C GLN A 181 -10.10 9.65 14.91
N GLN A 182 -10.60 10.70 14.25
CA GLN A 182 -10.24 11.01 12.86
C GLN A 182 -8.78 11.49 12.77
N LEU A 183 -8.33 12.32 13.71
CA LEU A 183 -6.95 12.78 13.78
C LEU A 183 -5.98 11.62 14.10
N ASP A 184 -6.37 10.71 14.98
CA ASP A 184 -5.61 9.48 15.26
C ASP A 184 -5.51 8.59 14.03
N SER A 185 -6.60 8.46 13.27
CA SER A 185 -6.61 7.74 11.99
C SER A 185 -5.68 8.38 10.96
N LEU A 186 -5.70 9.71 10.83
CA LEU A 186 -4.78 10.45 9.98
C LEU A 186 -3.32 10.21 10.39
N ASN A 187 -3.01 10.36 11.68
CA ASN A 187 -1.68 10.13 12.23
C ASN A 187 -1.21 8.69 12.01
N TYR A 188 -2.09 7.72 12.18
CA TYR A 188 -1.79 6.32 11.89
C TYR A 188 -1.37 6.12 10.42
N TRP A 189 -2.12 6.69 9.47
CA TRP A 189 -1.78 6.59 8.06
C TRP A 189 -0.46 7.27 7.74
N LEU A 190 -0.25 8.51 8.22
CA LEU A 190 1.01 9.24 8.04
C LEU A 190 2.23 8.45 8.53
N LYS A 191 2.14 7.86 9.73
CA LYS A 191 3.23 7.07 10.32
C LYS A 191 3.50 5.77 9.57
N ARG A 192 2.51 5.22 8.87
CA ARG A 192 2.62 3.96 8.14
C ARG A 192 2.99 4.14 6.65
N SER A 193 2.88 5.36 6.10
CA SER A 193 3.07 5.62 4.68
C SER A 193 4.50 5.66 4.15
N GLU A 194 5.51 5.28 4.96
CA GLU A 194 6.91 5.25 4.53
C GLU A 194 7.40 6.61 3.98
N LEU A 195 6.88 7.73 4.51
CA LEU A 195 7.04 9.09 3.94
C LEU A 195 8.50 9.51 3.68
N LYS A 196 9.46 9.03 4.49
CA LYS A 196 10.89 9.31 4.28
C LYS A 196 11.43 8.80 2.95
N LYS A 197 10.85 7.74 2.40
CA LYS A 197 11.25 7.19 1.09
C LYS A 197 10.64 7.97 -0.07
N MET A 198 9.73 8.89 0.21
CA MET A 198 8.97 9.62 -0.82
C MET A 198 9.65 10.92 -1.26
N TYR A 199 10.72 11.37 -0.59
CA TYR A 199 11.41 12.62 -0.96
C TYR A 199 11.97 12.60 -2.39
N ASP A 200 12.54 11.47 -2.81
CA ASP A 200 13.11 11.28 -4.15
C ASP A 200 12.25 10.36 -5.04
N TRP A 201 11.12 9.89 -4.51
CA TRP A 201 10.26 8.97 -5.24
C TRP A 201 9.57 9.69 -6.39
N LYS A 202 9.55 9.02 -7.54
CA LYS A 202 8.81 9.46 -8.73
C LYS A 202 7.93 8.33 -9.21
N GLN A 203 6.72 8.67 -9.57
CA GLN A 203 5.81 7.72 -10.20
C GLN A 203 6.36 7.29 -11.55
N GLY A 204 6.58 5.98 -11.74
CA GLY A 204 7.09 5.45 -13.02
C GLY A 204 6.01 4.96 -13.98
N SER A 205 4.77 4.77 -13.52
CA SER A 205 3.59 4.54 -14.37
C SER A 205 2.78 5.83 -14.45
N GLN A 206 1.81 5.91 -15.36
CA GLN A 206 0.76 6.93 -15.33
C GLN A 206 -0.55 6.19 -15.57
N VAL A 207 -1.56 6.45 -14.73
CA VAL A 207 -2.88 5.84 -14.92
C VAL A 207 -3.75 6.83 -15.68
N THR A 208 -4.14 6.43 -16.89
CA THR A 208 -5.13 7.17 -17.67
C THR A 208 -6.46 7.18 -16.92
N ASP A 209 -7.13 8.32 -16.89
CA ASP A 209 -8.43 8.48 -16.23
C ASP A 209 -8.43 8.28 -14.71
N ALA A 210 -7.30 8.57 -14.05
CA ALA A 210 -7.21 8.69 -12.60
C ALA A 210 -7.04 10.17 -12.20
N PRO A 211 -7.58 10.60 -11.05
CA PRO A 211 -7.33 11.94 -10.55
C PRO A 211 -5.87 12.07 -10.13
N ASN A 212 -5.30 13.25 -10.35
CA ASN A 212 -4.00 13.62 -9.82
C ASN A 212 -4.15 14.08 -8.37
N TYR A 213 -3.33 13.51 -7.51
CA TYR A 213 -3.21 13.88 -6.11
C TYR A 213 -1.92 14.66 -5.89
N TYR A 214 -2.03 15.75 -5.14
CA TYR A 214 -0.89 16.54 -4.69
C TYR A 214 -0.93 16.60 -3.16
N LEU A 215 0.18 16.24 -2.54
CA LEU A 215 0.31 16.15 -1.10
C LEU A 215 1.52 16.96 -0.65
N ASP A 216 1.26 17.93 0.22
CA ASP A 216 2.25 18.79 0.86
C ASP A 216 2.17 18.54 2.37
N ILE A 217 3.27 18.11 2.99
CA ILE A 217 3.33 17.84 4.43
C ILE A 217 4.46 18.68 5.04
N ASP A 218 4.07 19.58 5.94
CA ASP A 218 4.96 20.32 6.81
C ASP A 218 5.10 19.54 8.14
N PHE A 219 6.32 19.31 8.61
CA PHE A 219 6.60 18.57 9.85
C PHE A 219 6.94 19.52 11.01
N GLU A 220 6.62 19.15 12.25
CA GLU A 220 6.80 20.02 13.44
C GLU A 220 8.27 20.40 13.74
N ASN A 221 9.24 19.57 13.34
CA ASN A 221 10.62 19.65 13.82
C ASN A 221 11.63 20.15 12.77
N ASN A 222 11.29 21.11 11.90
CA ASN A 222 12.19 21.58 10.82
C ASN A 222 12.71 20.46 9.91
N LYS A 223 11.97 19.35 9.76
CA LYS A 223 12.25 18.40 8.69
C LYS A 223 11.78 19.03 7.38
N ASP A 224 12.50 18.75 6.29
CA ASP A 224 12.14 19.25 4.97
C ASP A 224 10.67 18.95 4.66
N LYS A 225 9.98 19.94 4.10
CA LYS A 225 8.64 19.77 3.57
C LYS A 225 8.65 18.61 2.57
N LEU A 226 7.72 17.67 2.73
CA LEU A 226 7.50 16.63 1.72
C LEU A 226 6.43 17.12 0.75
N THR A 227 6.78 17.19 -0.54
CA THR A 227 5.84 17.44 -1.63
C THR A 227 5.82 16.23 -2.55
N LEU A 228 4.62 15.74 -2.86
CA LEU A 228 4.41 14.55 -3.67
C LEU A 228 3.26 14.79 -4.65
N THR A 229 3.43 14.33 -5.89
CA THR A 229 2.39 14.31 -6.92
C THR A 229 2.26 12.91 -7.48
N THR A 230 1.03 12.37 -7.55
CA THR A 230 0.78 11.02 -8.04
C THR A 230 -0.67 10.85 -8.50
N ASN A 231 -0.93 10.08 -9.55
CA ASN A 231 -2.25 9.53 -9.87
C ASN A 231 -2.32 8.01 -9.65
N ASP A 232 -1.20 7.40 -9.24
CA ASP A 232 -1.07 5.99 -8.91
C ASP A 232 -0.21 5.82 -7.65
N PRO A 233 -0.76 6.12 -6.46
CA PRO A 233 0.04 6.13 -5.24
C PRO A 233 0.61 4.73 -4.94
N PRO A 234 1.85 4.65 -4.39
CA PRO A 234 2.43 3.39 -3.97
C PRO A 234 1.59 2.78 -2.85
N PHE A 235 1.69 1.46 -2.68
CA PHE A 235 0.85 0.71 -1.74
C PHE A 235 0.89 1.28 -0.31
N SER A 236 2.06 1.67 0.19
CA SER A 236 2.20 2.27 1.52
C SER A 236 1.44 3.60 1.69
N LEU A 237 1.22 4.34 0.61
CA LEU A 237 0.54 5.64 0.63
C LEU A 237 -0.96 5.53 0.38
N SER A 238 -1.42 4.44 -0.23
CA SER A 238 -2.82 4.25 -0.66
C SER A 238 -3.84 4.55 0.45
N GLY A 239 -3.62 4.04 1.67
CA GLY A 239 -4.51 4.27 2.81
C GLY A 239 -4.62 5.75 3.23
N LEU A 240 -3.52 6.51 3.16
CA LEU A 240 -3.52 7.95 3.44
C LEU A 240 -4.32 8.71 2.38
N VAL A 241 -4.10 8.41 1.10
CA VAL A 241 -4.83 9.04 -0.01
C VAL A 241 -6.33 8.75 0.09
N THR A 242 -6.71 7.49 0.31
CA THR A 242 -8.12 7.12 0.52
C THR A 242 -8.73 7.86 1.71
N PHE A 243 -8.02 7.93 2.84
CA PHE A 243 -8.49 8.70 3.99
C PHE A 243 -8.76 10.16 3.63
N LEU A 244 -7.83 10.83 2.94
CA LEU A 244 -7.95 12.24 2.57
C LEU A 244 -9.09 12.48 1.58
N VAL A 245 -9.21 11.66 0.53
CA VAL A 245 -10.29 11.74 -0.47
C VAL A 245 -11.68 11.55 0.17
N GLU A 246 -11.80 10.69 1.17
CA GLU A 246 -13.08 10.43 1.83
C GLU A 246 -13.37 11.35 3.01
N SER A 247 -12.36 12.03 3.57
CA SER A 247 -12.47 12.76 4.82
C SER A 247 -13.56 13.84 4.80
N PHE A 248 -13.72 14.54 3.68
CA PHE A 248 -14.71 15.62 3.56
C PHE A 248 -16.17 15.16 3.74
N LYS A 249 -16.46 13.88 3.50
CA LYS A 249 -17.79 13.28 3.74
C LYS A 249 -18.03 12.88 5.19
N LYS A 250 -16.95 12.78 5.98
CA LYS A 250 -16.94 12.24 7.35
C LYS A 250 -16.75 13.35 8.39
N VAL A 251 -16.22 14.50 8.01
CA VAL A 251 -16.03 15.66 8.88
C VAL A 251 -17.30 16.50 8.90
N THR A 252 -17.72 16.95 10.09
CA THR A 252 -18.79 17.95 10.19
C THR A 252 -18.26 19.30 9.69
N LEU A 253 -18.81 19.76 8.57
CA LEU A 253 -18.37 20.97 7.88
C LEU A 253 -19.43 22.06 7.92
N THR A 254 -18.98 23.28 8.16
CA THR A 254 -19.79 24.51 8.11
C THR A 254 -19.26 25.42 7.00
N LYS A 255 -20.17 25.96 6.19
CA LYS A 255 -19.81 26.87 5.10
C LYS A 255 -19.19 28.15 5.69
N ILE A 256 -18.05 28.57 5.14
CA ILE A 256 -17.42 29.82 5.51
C ILE A 256 -18.17 30.95 4.78
N LYS A 257 -18.54 32.01 5.49
CA LYS A 257 -19.21 33.16 4.88
C LYS A 257 -18.23 33.89 3.96
N GLU A 258 -18.69 34.28 2.77
CA GLU A 258 -17.90 35.13 1.86
C GLU A 258 -17.48 36.42 2.58
N GLY A 259 -16.17 36.69 2.61
CA GLY A 259 -15.59 37.88 3.24
C GLY A 259 -14.92 37.66 4.60
N GLU A 260 -15.11 36.50 5.26
CA GLU A 260 -14.29 36.13 6.42
C GLU A 260 -12.90 35.69 5.93
N LYS A 261 -11.87 36.51 6.22
CA LYS A 261 -10.49 36.06 6.05
C LYS A 261 -10.27 34.84 6.96
N PRO A 262 -9.77 33.71 6.45
CA PRO A 262 -9.43 32.59 7.30
C PRO A 262 -8.32 33.01 8.26
N ALA A 263 -8.53 32.78 9.56
CA ALA A 263 -7.46 32.90 10.55
C ALA A 263 -6.34 31.93 10.16
N ASN A 264 -5.13 32.47 10.02
CA ASN A 264 -3.91 31.77 9.59
C ASN A 264 -3.55 30.61 10.51
#